data_AF-A0A7C8YF67-F1
#
_entry.id   AF-A0A7C8YF67-F1
#
_cell.length_a   1.000
_cell.length_b   1.000
_cell.length_c   1.000
_cell.angle_alpha   90.00
_cell.angle_beta   90.00
_cell.angle_gamma   90.00
#
_symmetry.space_group_name_H-M   'P 1'
#
loop_
_entity.id
_entity.type
_entity.pdbx_description
1 polymer ?
#
loop_
_entity_poly.entity_id
_entity_poly.type
_entity_poly.pdbx_seq_one_letter_code
_entity_poly.pdbx_strand_id
1 'polypeptide(L)'
;MKVKEGRRGAVNGMLPDGNVDMSSMQSREIWSGVTYGLAAAMIQEGLLDMGFQTASGVYEAVWSEKGLGYSFQTPEAWNTNDQYRSLCYMRPLAIWAMQWALSQPKPSLSEERPEVKEDSLGKQHAGFLKVARLLKLPEEEASGLVQVLYDYTCRRMWT
;
A
#
# COMPACT_ATOMS: atom_id res chain seq x y z
N MET A 1 -10.80 -0.04 9.88
CA MET A 1 -9.80 -0.98 10.44
C MET A 1 -10.35 -1.61 11.72
N LYS A 2 -10.28 -2.94 11.89
CA LYS A 2 -10.99 -3.65 12.98
C LYS A 2 -10.27 -3.66 14.33
N VAL A 3 -8.94 -3.76 14.35
CA VAL A 3 -8.16 -3.84 15.59
C VAL A 3 -8.16 -2.50 16.31
N LYS A 4 -8.57 -2.49 17.60
CA LYS A 4 -8.61 -1.29 18.46
C LYS A 4 -9.31 -0.10 17.77
N GLU A 5 -10.43 -0.39 17.10
CA GLU A 5 -11.23 0.60 16.35
C GLU A 5 -10.45 1.35 15.26
N GLY A 6 -9.33 0.78 14.79
CA GLY A 6 -8.44 1.41 13.82
C GLY A 6 -7.50 2.47 14.40
N ARG A 7 -7.50 2.69 15.73
CA ARG A 7 -6.70 3.72 16.41
C ARG A 7 -5.26 3.28 16.73
N ARG A 8 -4.77 2.25 16.04
CA ARG A 8 -3.44 1.67 16.28
C ARG A 8 -2.65 1.38 15.01
N GLY A 9 -3.20 1.61 13.82
CA GLY A 9 -2.55 1.27 12.55
C GLY A 9 -2.95 -0.12 12.03
N ALA A 10 -2.21 -0.62 11.04
CA ALA A 10 -2.52 -1.88 10.36
C ALA A 10 -1.85 -3.06 11.06
N VAL A 11 -2.64 -4.04 11.51
CA VAL A 11 -2.08 -5.32 11.99
C VAL A 11 -1.56 -6.10 10.80
N ASN A 12 -0.41 -6.76 10.97
CA ASN A 12 0.26 -7.46 9.87
C ASN A 12 -0.54 -8.66 9.35
N GLY A 13 -1.22 -9.39 10.24
CA GLY A 13 -1.96 -10.60 9.91
C GLY A 13 -3.39 -10.57 10.43
N MET A 14 -4.34 -10.79 9.53
CA MET A 14 -5.76 -10.97 9.85
C MET A 14 -6.30 -12.16 9.08
N LEU A 15 -6.99 -13.06 9.78
CA LEU A 15 -7.68 -14.20 9.19
C LEU A 15 -8.93 -13.72 8.41
N PRO A 16 -9.45 -14.52 7.45
CA PRO A 16 -10.64 -14.14 6.68
C PRO A 16 -11.91 -13.88 7.52
N ASP A 17 -11.99 -14.48 8.71
CA ASP A 17 -13.07 -14.24 9.69
C ASP A 17 -12.94 -12.88 10.41
N GLY A 18 -11.82 -12.18 10.23
CA GLY A 18 -11.50 -10.90 10.85
C GLY A 18 -10.77 -10.99 12.20
N ASN A 19 -10.45 -12.19 12.67
CA ASN A 19 -9.62 -12.38 13.85
C ASN A 19 -8.14 -12.07 13.53
N VAL A 20 -7.39 -11.57 14.52
CA VAL A 20 -5.95 -11.37 14.37
C VAL A 20 -5.25 -12.72 14.22
N ASP A 21 -4.33 -12.82 13.26
CA ASP A 21 -3.55 -14.04 13.09
C ASP A 21 -2.51 -14.19 14.23
N MET A 22 -2.63 -15.28 14.98
CA MET A 22 -1.77 -15.62 16.12
C MET A 22 -0.68 -16.65 15.78
N SER A 23 -0.50 -16.99 14.50
CA SER A 23 0.49 -17.98 14.03
C SER A 23 1.94 -17.60 14.34
N SER A 24 2.24 -16.30 14.45
CA SER A 24 3.58 -15.80 14.77
C SER A 24 3.54 -14.57 15.67
N MET A 25 4.70 -14.22 16.23
CA MET A 25 4.83 -12.96 16.96
C MET A 25 4.58 -11.76 16.04
N GLN A 26 5.01 -11.83 14.78
CA GLN A 26 4.97 -10.71 13.84
C GLN A 26 3.57 -10.51 13.25
N SER A 27 2.80 -11.57 13.06
CA SER A 27 1.43 -11.48 12.50
C SER A 27 0.49 -10.67 13.40
N ARG A 28 0.65 -10.78 14.73
CA ARG A 28 -0.12 -10.03 15.72
C ARG A 28 0.44 -8.64 16.07
N GLU A 29 1.49 -8.21 15.37
CA GLU A 29 2.08 -6.88 15.53
C GLU A 29 1.49 -5.90 14.52
N ILE A 30 1.56 -4.63 14.88
CA ILE A 30 1.35 -3.50 14.00
C ILE A 30 2.70 -2.85 13.79
N TRP A 31 3.17 -2.79 12.55
CA TRP A 31 4.44 -2.16 12.22
C TRP A 31 4.19 -0.73 11.75
N SER A 32 4.79 0.23 12.44
CA SER A 32 4.54 1.66 12.21
C SER A 32 4.93 2.07 10.79
N GLY A 33 6.12 1.65 10.33
CA GLY A 33 6.59 1.93 8.98
C GLY A 33 5.78 1.23 7.88
N VAL A 34 5.35 -0.02 8.11
CA VAL A 34 4.48 -0.74 7.15
C VAL A 34 3.12 -0.05 7.04
N THR A 35 2.57 0.42 8.16
CA THR A 35 1.30 1.16 8.16
C THR A 35 1.40 2.45 7.34
N TYR A 36 2.49 3.21 7.48
CA TYR A 36 2.70 4.40 6.66
C TYR A 36 2.94 4.08 5.17
N GLY A 37 3.68 3.01 4.87
CA GLY A 37 3.85 2.54 3.49
C GLY A 37 2.52 2.12 2.86
N LEU A 38 1.68 1.39 3.61
CA LEU A 38 0.33 1.02 3.20
C LEU A 38 -0.55 2.26 2.98
N ALA A 39 -0.49 3.24 3.89
CA ALA A 39 -1.23 4.49 3.74
C ALA A 39 -0.81 5.26 2.48
N ALA A 40 0.50 5.31 2.17
CA ALA A 40 1.00 5.91 0.94
C ALA A 40 0.47 5.17 -0.30
N ALA A 41 0.49 3.83 -0.31
CA ALA A 41 -0.07 3.03 -1.39
C ALA A 41 -1.57 3.27 -1.57
N MET A 42 -2.34 3.35 -0.49
CA MET A 42 -3.77 3.72 -0.54
C MET A 42 -3.97 5.08 -1.21
N ILE A 43 -3.17 6.09 -0.86
CA ILE A 43 -3.24 7.42 -1.48
C ILE A 43 -2.91 7.34 -2.98
N GLN A 44 -1.91 6.56 -3.37
CA GLN A 44 -1.53 6.36 -4.78
C GLN A 44 -2.66 5.72 -5.60
N GLU A 45 -3.41 4.80 -4.99
CA GLU A 45 -4.58 4.15 -5.59
C GLU A 45 -5.87 4.98 -5.46
N GLY A 46 -5.78 6.26 -5.08
CA GLY A 46 -6.93 7.17 -4.97
C GLY A 46 -7.79 6.97 -3.72
N LEU A 47 -7.38 6.12 -2.78
CA LEU A 47 -8.07 5.86 -1.51
C LEU A 47 -7.61 6.86 -0.42
N LEU A 48 -7.74 8.15 -0.70
CA LEU A 48 -7.19 9.23 0.12
C LEU A 48 -7.62 9.14 1.60
N ASP A 49 -8.93 9.08 1.84
CA ASP A 49 -9.49 9.04 3.20
C ASP A 49 -9.05 7.78 3.94
N MET A 50 -8.99 6.64 3.26
CA MET A 50 -8.55 5.38 3.84
C MET A 50 -7.06 5.40 4.19
N GLY A 51 -6.24 6.03 3.35
CA GLY A 51 -4.82 6.23 3.59
C GLY A 51 -4.59 7.07 4.85
N PHE A 52 -5.24 8.22 4.97
CA PHE A 52 -5.15 9.06 6.18
C PHE A 52 -5.73 8.37 7.42
N GLN A 53 -6.87 7.67 7.30
CA GLN A 53 -7.43 6.89 8.40
C GLN A 53 -6.52 5.74 8.87
N THR A 54 -5.73 5.18 7.96
CA THR A 54 -4.75 4.13 8.27
C THR A 54 -3.55 4.71 8.99
N ALA A 55 -3.00 5.83 8.49
CA ALA A 55 -1.89 6.53 9.11
C ALA A 55 -2.26 7.16 10.47
N SER A 56 -3.51 7.63 10.63
CA SER A 56 -3.98 8.24 11.87
C SER A 56 -3.90 7.26 13.04
N GLY A 57 -4.06 5.95 12.80
CA GLY A 57 -3.88 4.95 13.84
C GLY A 57 -2.45 4.92 14.42
N VAL A 58 -1.42 5.20 13.63
CA VAL A 58 -0.04 5.35 14.14
C VAL A 58 0.11 6.68 14.88
N TYR A 59 -0.47 7.76 14.38
CA TYR A 59 -0.51 9.05 15.08
C TYR A 59 -1.16 8.91 16.48
N GLU A 60 -2.32 8.27 16.55
CA GLU A 60 -3.05 8.01 17.80
C GLU A 60 -2.20 7.19 18.78
N ALA A 61 -1.49 6.17 18.29
CA ALA A 61 -0.62 5.36 19.14
C ALA A 61 0.62 6.12 19.63
N VAL A 62 1.25 6.93 18.77
CA VAL A 62 2.59 7.49 19.03
C VAL A 62 2.53 8.87 19.66
N TRP A 63 1.67 9.74 19.14
CA TRP A 63 1.71 11.20 19.36
C TRP A 63 0.51 11.75 20.14
N SER A 64 -0.63 11.05 20.17
CA SER A 64 -1.80 11.55 20.88
C SER A 64 -1.60 11.58 22.41
N GLU A 65 -2.29 12.49 23.09
CA GLU A 65 -2.27 12.62 24.55
C GLU A 65 -2.73 11.33 25.26
N LYS A 66 -3.66 10.59 24.64
CA LYS A 66 -4.18 9.31 25.14
C LYS A 66 -3.51 8.09 24.48
N GLY A 67 -2.38 8.32 23.82
CA GLY A 67 -1.62 7.32 23.10
C GLY A 67 -0.77 6.45 24.03
N LEU A 68 0.25 5.82 23.45
CA LEU A 68 1.15 4.90 24.14
C LEU A 68 2.46 5.57 24.59
N GLY A 69 2.62 6.87 24.35
CA GLY A 69 3.76 7.66 24.84
C GLY A 69 5.07 7.44 24.07
N TYR A 70 4.99 7.24 22.75
CA TYR A 70 6.16 6.95 21.92
C TYR A 70 6.71 8.18 21.17
N SER A 71 6.26 9.39 21.50
CA SER A 71 6.75 10.64 20.92
C SER A 71 8.27 10.70 20.93
N PHE A 72 8.87 11.02 19.78
CA PHE A 72 10.33 11.10 19.55
C PHE A 72 11.11 9.79 19.70
N GLN A 73 10.43 8.65 19.89
CA GLN A 73 11.05 7.34 20.04
C GLN A 73 10.24 6.23 19.34
N THR A 74 9.56 6.58 18.25
CA THR A 74 8.63 5.70 17.53
C THR A 74 9.21 4.30 17.32
N PRO A 75 8.54 3.24 17.83
CA PRO A 75 9.04 1.89 17.70
C PRO A 75 8.80 1.31 16.30
N GLU A 76 9.50 0.22 16.04
CA GLU A 76 9.22 -0.66 14.90
C GLU A 76 7.76 -1.15 14.95
N ALA A 77 7.36 -1.66 16.11
CA ALA A 77 6.09 -2.34 16.27
C ALA A 77 5.48 -2.18 17.66
N TRP A 78 4.18 -2.43 17.76
CA TRP A 78 3.46 -2.78 18.98
C TRP A 78 2.50 -3.94 18.73
N ASN A 79 2.24 -4.76 19.75
CA ASN A 79 1.27 -5.85 19.65
C ASN A 79 -0.15 -5.41 20.04
N THR A 80 -1.12 -6.31 19.98
CA THR A 80 -2.52 -6.05 20.37
C THR A 80 -2.72 -5.67 21.85
N ASN A 81 -1.72 -5.94 22.69
CA ASN A 81 -1.69 -5.56 24.10
C ASN A 81 -0.93 -4.22 24.32
N ASP A 82 -0.66 -3.48 23.26
CA ASP A 82 0.03 -2.18 23.28
C ASP A 82 1.47 -2.24 23.83
N GLN A 83 2.13 -3.41 23.73
CA GLN A 83 3.54 -3.58 24.11
C GLN A 83 4.43 -3.33 22.89
N TYR A 84 5.39 -2.43 23.01
CA TYR A 84 6.28 -2.07 21.91
C TYR A 84 7.43 -3.07 21.70
N ARG A 85 8.03 -3.00 20.50
CA ARG A 85 9.30 -3.62 20.17
C ARG A 85 10.18 -2.63 19.39
N SER A 86 11.44 -2.52 19.82
CA SER A 86 12.50 -1.72 19.16
C SER A 86 12.12 -0.24 18.99
N LEU A 87 12.27 0.56 20.05
CA LEU A 87 12.11 2.04 20.01
C LEU A 87 13.13 2.71 19.08
N CYS A 88 12.86 3.98 18.74
CA CYS A 88 13.73 4.82 17.90
C CYS A 88 14.10 4.15 16.57
N TYR A 89 13.10 3.56 15.90
CA TYR A 89 13.34 2.73 14.72
C TYR A 89 13.29 3.51 13.42
N MET A 90 14.02 3.04 12.41
CA MET A 90 14.14 3.72 11.11
C MET A 90 12.86 3.65 10.26
N ARG A 91 12.19 2.48 10.24
CA ARG A 91 11.04 2.23 9.34
C ARG A 91 9.89 3.24 9.43
N PRO A 92 9.48 3.79 10.60
CA PRO A 92 8.45 4.82 10.65
C PRO A 92 8.74 6.11 9.85
N LEU A 93 9.98 6.36 9.39
CA LEU A 93 10.26 7.43 8.43
C LEU A 93 9.55 7.27 7.07
N ALA A 94 8.96 6.09 6.80
CA ALA A 94 8.11 5.82 5.65
C ALA A 94 6.88 6.76 5.54
N ILE A 95 6.53 7.51 6.58
CA ILE A 95 5.50 8.57 6.51
C ILE A 95 5.75 9.56 5.36
N TRP A 96 7.01 9.83 5.02
CA TRP A 96 7.35 10.71 3.89
C TRP A 96 6.92 10.16 2.52
N ALA A 97 6.68 8.85 2.40
CA ALA A 97 6.10 8.28 1.18
C ALA A 97 4.67 8.79 0.95
N MET A 98 3.94 9.15 2.02
CA MET A 98 2.62 9.79 1.88
C MET A 98 2.76 11.19 1.28
N GLN A 99 3.75 11.98 1.72
CA GLN A 99 4.02 13.29 1.12
C GLN A 99 4.33 13.17 -0.37
N TRP A 100 5.15 12.18 -0.74
CA TRP A 100 5.42 11.87 -2.14
C TRP A 100 4.12 11.53 -2.90
N ALA A 101 3.28 10.65 -2.35
CA ALA A 101 2.01 10.25 -2.96
C ALA A 101 1.05 11.44 -3.18
N LEU A 102 1.03 12.41 -2.26
CA LEU A 102 0.23 13.64 -2.37
C LEU A 102 0.78 14.66 -3.36
N SER A 103 2.11 14.69 -3.54
CA SER A 103 2.81 15.71 -4.32
C SER A 103 3.25 15.21 -5.70
N GLN A 104 2.77 14.05 -6.13
CA GLN A 104 3.21 13.48 -7.41
C GLN A 104 2.98 14.52 -8.51
N PRO A 105 4.03 14.88 -9.27
CA PRO A 105 3.86 15.71 -10.45
C PRO A 105 2.83 15.01 -11.33
N LYS A 106 1.76 15.72 -11.70
CA LYS A 106 0.88 15.22 -12.75
C LYS A 106 1.79 14.96 -13.94
N PRO A 107 1.83 13.73 -14.50
CA PRO A 107 2.54 13.53 -15.75
C PRO A 107 1.97 14.57 -16.71
N SER A 108 2.84 15.45 -17.22
CA SER A 108 2.43 16.39 -18.26
C SER A 108 1.73 15.57 -19.32
N LEU A 109 0.50 15.93 -19.70
CA LEU A 109 -0.28 15.30 -20.76
C LEU A 109 0.36 15.47 -22.16
N SER A 110 1.68 15.64 -22.22
CA SER A 110 2.49 15.89 -23.40
C SER A 110 3.95 15.47 -23.14
N GLU A 111 4.19 14.30 -22.55
CA GLU A 111 5.39 13.58 -22.99
C GLU A 111 5.01 12.91 -24.30
N GLU A 112 5.28 13.60 -25.42
CA GLU A 112 5.60 12.88 -26.64
C GLU A 112 6.62 11.82 -26.22
N ARG A 113 6.23 10.54 -26.25
CA ARG A 113 7.17 9.45 -26.02
C ARG A 113 8.37 9.78 -26.88
N PRO A 114 9.57 10.04 -26.31
CA PRO A 114 10.74 10.15 -27.16
C PRO A 114 10.76 8.85 -27.96
N GLU A 115 10.76 8.95 -29.29
CA GLU A 115 10.99 7.79 -30.15
C GLU A 115 12.39 7.28 -29.80
N VAL A 116 12.45 6.39 -28.81
CA VAL A 116 13.70 5.80 -28.39
C VAL A 116 14.11 4.87 -29.51
N LYS A 117 15.04 5.33 -30.36
CA LYS A 117 15.69 4.47 -31.34
C LYS A 117 16.25 3.26 -30.59
N GLU A 118 15.75 2.06 -30.91
CA GLU A 118 16.04 0.79 -30.23
C GLU A 118 17.55 0.55 -30.03
N ASP A 119 18.37 1.08 -30.95
CA ASP A 119 19.83 0.97 -30.92
C ASP A 119 20.49 1.63 -29.69
N SER A 120 19.85 2.61 -29.05
CA SER A 120 20.41 3.31 -27.89
C SER A 120 20.14 2.62 -26.54
N LEU A 121 19.17 1.69 -26.50
CA LEU A 121 18.76 0.93 -25.30
C LEU A 121 19.54 -0.37 -25.09
N GLY A 122 20.30 -0.82 -26.09
CA GLY A 122 20.82 -2.18 -26.17
C GLY A 122 21.89 -2.57 -25.13
N LYS A 123 22.59 -1.61 -24.51
CA LYS A 123 23.79 -1.95 -23.69
C LYS A 123 23.55 -2.09 -22.19
N GLN A 124 22.50 -1.49 -21.60
CA GLN A 124 22.36 -1.45 -20.12
C GLN A 124 21.12 -2.17 -19.55
N HIS A 125 20.17 -2.61 -20.39
CA HIS A 125 18.86 -3.05 -19.90
C HIS A 125 18.36 -4.40 -20.43
N ALA A 126 19.21 -5.28 -20.98
CA ALA A 126 18.76 -6.54 -21.59
C ALA A 126 17.90 -7.42 -20.65
N GLY A 127 18.27 -7.53 -19.37
CA GLY A 127 17.50 -8.29 -18.37
C GLY A 127 16.15 -7.63 -18.04
N PHE A 128 16.15 -6.30 -17.87
CA PHE A 128 14.93 -5.53 -17.61
C PHE A 128 13.97 -5.55 -18.80
N LEU A 129 14.47 -5.43 -20.03
CA LEU A 129 13.68 -5.51 -21.25
C LEU A 129 13.03 -6.90 -21.41
N LYS A 130 13.73 -7.96 -21.02
CA LYS A 130 13.17 -9.33 -21.04
C LYS A 130 12.00 -9.46 -20.07
N VAL A 131 12.16 -8.97 -18.83
CA VAL A 131 11.09 -9.00 -17.83
C VAL A 131 9.93 -8.11 -18.26
N ALA A 132 10.19 -6.88 -18.72
CA ALA A 132 9.16 -5.98 -19.22
C ALA A 132 8.37 -6.56 -20.41
N ARG A 133 9.03 -7.28 -21.34
CA ARG A 133 8.35 -7.98 -22.44
C ARG A 133 7.47 -9.12 -21.94
N LEU A 134 7.90 -9.86 -20.92
CA LEU A 134 7.11 -10.95 -20.33
C LEU A 134 5.94 -10.45 -19.47
N LEU A 135 6.06 -9.25 -18.90
CA LEU A 135 5.03 -8.60 -18.10
C LEU A 135 4.07 -7.73 -18.92
N LYS A 136 4.35 -7.49 -20.21
CA LYS A 136 3.35 -6.91 -21.11
C LYS A 136 2.22 -7.92 -21.24
N LEU A 137 1.12 -7.63 -20.56
CA LEU A 137 -0.16 -8.27 -20.82
C LEU A 137 -0.49 -8.07 -22.31
N PRO A 138 -1.10 -9.06 -22.98
CA PRO A 138 -1.61 -8.84 -24.33
C PRO A 138 -2.49 -7.58 -24.31
N GLU A 139 -2.36 -6.72 -25.33
CA GLU A 139 -3.34 -5.66 -25.52
C GLU A 139 -4.70 -6.35 -25.55
N GLU A 140 -5.61 -5.94 -24.68
CA GLU A 140 -6.99 -6.37 -24.76
C GLU A 140 -7.50 -5.94 -26.13
N GLU A 141 -7.50 -6.88 -27.09
CA GLU A 141 -8.27 -6.73 -28.31
C GLU A 141 -9.69 -6.39 -27.87
N ALA A 142 -10.16 -5.22 -28.30
CA ALA A 142 -11.42 -4.62 -27.91
C ALA A 142 -12.48 -5.71 -27.67
N SER A 143 -12.89 -5.84 -26.40
CA SER A 143 -13.73 -6.91 -25.88
C SER A 143 -14.80 -7.31 -26.88
N GLY A 144 -14.63 -8.46 -27.52
CA GLY A 144 -15.59 -8.99 -28.48
C GLY A 144 -16.97 -9.13 -27.82
N LEU A 145 -18.04 -9.05 -28.63
CA LEU A 145 -19.45 -9.12 -28.18
C LEU A 145 -19.74 -10.28 -27.21
N VAL A 146 -18.97 -11.37 -27.30
CA VAL A 146 -19.05 -12.54 -26.41
C VAL A 146 -18.66 -12.21 -24.97
N GLN A 147 -17.62 -11.40 -24.77
CA GLN A 147 -17.15 -10.97 -23.45
C GLN A 147 -18.18 -10.03 -22.79
N VAL A 148 -18.78 -9.14 -23.59
CA VAL A 148 -19.86 -8.24 -23.15
C VAL A 148 -21.10 -9.02 -22.73
N LEU A 149 -21.47 -10.07 -23.48
CA LEU A 149 -22.58 -10.96 -23.13
C LEU A 149 -22.30 -11.80 -21.88
N TYR A 150 -21.06 -12.27 -21.71
CA TYR A 150 -20.63 -12.97 -20.50
C TYR A 150 -20.72 -12.06 -19.26
N ASP A 151 -20.18 -10.84 -19.33
CA ASP A 151 -20.22 -9.89 -18.22
C ASP A 151 -21.67 -9.46 -17.89
N TYR A 152 -22.52 -9.29 -18.90
CA TYR A 152 -23.92 -8.95 -18.70
C TYR A 152 -24.70 -10.08 -18.01
N THR A 153 -24.46 -11.33 -18.40
CA THR A 153 -25.12 -12.49 -17.79
C THR A 153 -24.61 -12.76 -16.38
N CYS A 154 -23.31 -12.66 -16.13
CA CYS A 154 -22.73 -12.82 -14.79
C CYS A 154 -23.16 -11.72 -13.82
N ARG A 155 -23.27 -10.45 -14.26
CA ARG A 155 -23.78 -9.36 -13.41
C ARG A 155 -25.26 -9.53 -13.04
N ARG A 156 -26.05 -10.22 -13.89
CA ARG A 156 -27.48 -10.45 -13.64
C ARG A 156 -27.77 -11.61 -12.68
N MET A 157 -26.76 -12.40 -12.30
CA MET A 157 -26.91 -13.48 -11.32
C MET A 157 -26.55 -13.06 -9.88
N TRP A 158 -26.13 -11.80 -9.67
CA TRP A 158 -25.75 -11.27 -8.36
C TRP A 158 -26.59 -10.07 -7.90
N THR A 159 -27.85 -10.03 -8.34
CA THR A 159 -28.98 -9.29 -7.75
C THR A 159 -30.10 -10.29 -7.52
#